data_AF-A0A7X7LF30-F1
#
_entry.id   AF-A0A7X7LF30-F1
#
_cell.length_a   1.000
_cell.length_b   1.000
_cell.length_c   1.000
_cell.angle_alpha   90.00
_cell.angle_beta   90.00
_cell.angle_gamma   90.00
#
_symmetry.space_group_name_H-M   'P 1'
#
loop_
_entity.id
_entity.type
_entity.pdbx_description
1 polymer ?
#
loop_
_entity_poly.entity_id
_entity_poly.type
_entity_poly.pdbx_seq_one_letter_code
_entity_poly.pdbx_strand_id
1 'polypeptide(L)'
;MKNPLKTLARLGLLLVMLPLLSGCSYNKFVNLEEQINAQWAQVENVYQRRADLIPNLVATVKGYAAHERETLEAVIEARSKATSVNVNAENLNEQSMKQFQDAQAGLSSALSRLMVVVEKYPDLKANQNFME
;
A
#
# COMPACT_ATOMS: atom_id res chain seq x y z
N MET A 1 64.78 -4.40 -14.95
CA MET A 1 64.15 -5.74 -14.94
C MET A 1 63.13 -5.77 -13.81
N LYS A 2 61.82 -5.90 -14.09
CA LYS A 2 60.78 -5.92 -13.04
C LYS A 2 60.86 -7.26 -12.30
N ASN A 3 60.97 -7.23 -10.97
CA ASN A 3 61.06 -8.46 -10.17
C ASN A 3 59.76 -9.28 -10.27
N PRO A 4 59.78 -10.47 -10.89
CA PRO A 4 58.57 -11.25 -11.19
C PRO A 4 57.81 -11.65 -9.93
N LEU A 5 58.54 -11.88 -8.83
CA LEU A 5 57.99 -12.21 -7.52
C LEU A 5 57.13 -11.06 -6.93
N LYS A 6 57.54 -9.80 -7.14
CA LYS A 6 56.79 -8.63 -6.65
C LYS A 6 55.51 -8.40 -7.46
N THR A 7 55.52 -8.73 -8.75
CA THR A 7 54.32 -8.69 -9.61
C THR A 7 53.30 -9.78 -9.26
N LEU A 8 53.75 -10.99 -8.95
CA LEU A 8 52.87 -12.08 -8.52
C LEU A 8 52.22 -11.80 -7.15
N ALA A 9 52.98 -11.27 -6.19
CA ALA A 9 52.44 -10.86 -4.90
C ALA A 9 51.37 -9.76 -5.02
N ARG A 10 51.56 -8.79 -5.91
CA ARG A 10 50.55 -7.74 -6.19
C ARG A 10 49.28 -8.31 -6.82
N LEU A 11 49.41 -9.24 -7.76
CA LEU A 11 48.27 -9.91 -8.39
C LEU A 11 47.47 -10.75 -7.39
N GLY A 12 48.16 -11.49 -6.52
CA GLY A 12 47.52 -12.26 -5.45
C GLY A 12 46.75 -11.37 -4.45
N LEU A 13 47.35 -10.25 -4.03
CA LEU A 13 46.68 -9.27 -3.16
C LEU A 13 45.43 -8.70 -3.83
N LEU A 14 45.50 -8.35 -5.12
CA LEU A 14 44.40 -7.77 -5.88
C LEU A 14 43.25 -8.77 -6.06
N LEU A 15 43.56 -10.05 -6.26
CA LEU A 15 42.59 -11.13 -6.36
C LEU A 15 41.83 -11.38 -5.04
N VAL A 16 42.50 -11.24 -3.90
CA VAL A 16 41.90 -11.38 -2.57
C VAL A 16 41.09 -10.14 -2.17
N MET A 17 41.50 -8.95 -2.63
CA MET A 17 40.79 -7.69 -2.36
C MET A 17 39.50 -7.52 -3.18
N LEU A 18 39.43 -8.11 -4.39
CA LEU A 18 38.27 -8.00 -5.28
C LEU A 18 36.94 -8.42 -4.63
N PRO A 19 36.82 -9.62 -4.00
CA PRO A 19 35.55 -10.05 -3.40
C PRO A 19 35.16 -9.26 -2.14
N LEU A 20 36.13 -8.68 -1.42
CA LEU A 20 35.88 -7.86 -0.23
C LEU A 20 35.17 -6.53 -0.57
N LEU A 21 35.32 -6.03 -1.81
CA LEU A 21 34.64 -4.82 -2.29
C LEU A 21 33.19 -5.12 -2.74
N SER A 22 32.90 -6.33 -3.22
CA SER A 22 31.60 -6.73 -3.74
C SER A 22 30.55 -7.02 -2.65
N GLY A 23 30.98 -7.52 -1.48
CA GLY A 23 30.08 -7.95 -0.40
C GLY A 23 29.33 -6.82 0.31
N CYS A 24 29.97 -5.65 0.49
CA CYS A 24 29.37 -4.51 1.20
C CYS A 24 28.25 -3.80 0.41
N SER A 25 28.23 -3.94 -0.91
CA SER A 25 27.24 -3.28 -1.78
C SER A 25 25.99 -4.13 -1.98
N TYR A 26 26.15 -5.43 -2.24
CA TYR A 26 25.02 -6.35 -2.43
C TYR A 26 24.11 -6.42 -1.21
N ASN A 27 24.71 -6.49 -0.01
CA ASN A 27 23.95 -6.53 1.24
C ASN A 27 23.10 -5.26 1.45
N LYS A 28 23.57 -4.10 0.97
CA LYS A 28 22.80 -2.85 1.08
C LYS A 28 21.58 -2.84 0.17
N PHE A 29 21.71 -3.33 -1.07
CA PHE A 29 20.58 -3.38 -2.01
C PHE A 29 19.48 -4.31 -1.51
N VAL A 30 19.84 -5.51 -1.02
CA VAL A 30 18.87 -6.45 -0.44
C VAL A 30 18.18 -5.83 0.78
N ASN A 31 18.93 -5.21 1.70
CA ASN A 31 18.34 -4.51 2.86
C ASN A 31 17.38 -3.37 2.46
N LEU A 32 17.67 -2.65 1.37
CA LEU A 32 16.80 -1.57 0.88
C LEU A 32 15.53 -2.14 0.25
N GLU A 33 15.65 -3.21 -0.53
CA GLU A 33 14.51 -3.92 -1.14
C GLU A 33 13.56 -4.47 -0.06
N GLU A 34 14.10 -5.14 0.96
CA GLU A 34 13.31 -5.63 2.10
C GLU A 34 12.59 -4.49 2.83
N GLN A 35 13.25 -3.33 3.01
CA GLN A 35 12.63 -2.15 3.61
C GLN A 35 11.47 -1.61 2.74
N ILE A 36 11.66 -1.53 1.41
CA ILE A 36 10.60 -1.09 0.49
C ILE A 36 9.41 -2.05 0.57
N ASN A 37 9.66 -3.35 0.54
CA ASN A 37 8.62 -4.38 0.64
C ASN A 37 7.87 -4.29 1.98
N ALA A 38 8.59 -4.10 3.09
CA ALA A 38 7.98 -3.96 4.41
C ALA A 38 7.10 -2.70 4.52
N GLN A 39 7.56 -1.57 4.01
CA GLN A 39 6.79 -0.32 3.97
C GLN A 39 5.56 -0.44 3.07
N TRP A 40 5.71 -1.07 1.90
CA TRP A 40 4.59 -1.30 1.00
C TRP A 40 3.52 -2.22 1.62
N ALA A 41 3.94 -3.30 2.29
CA ALA A 41 3.02 -4.17 3.01
C ALA A 41 2.25 -3.42 4.10
N GLN A 42 2.88 -2.48 4.80
CA GLN A 42 2.19 -1.65 5.80
C GLN A 42 1.12 -0.75 5.17
N VAL A 43 1.43 -0.14 4.02
CA VAL A 43 0.46 0.65 3.25
C VAL A 43 -0.71 -0.22 2.80
N GLU A 44 -0.43 -1.38 2.23
CA GLU A 44 -1.44 -2.33 1.77
C GLU A 44 -2.36 -2.78 2.92
N ASN A 45 -1.81 -3.13 4.08
CA ASN A 45 -2.58 -3.53 5.26
C ASN A 45 -3.58 -2.45 5.71
N VAL A 46 -3.18 -1.17 5.66
CA VAL A 46 -4.09 -0.07 6.03
C VAL A 46 -5.24 0.06 5.04
N TYR A 47 -4.96 -0.05 3.73
CA TYR A 47 -6.00 0.02 2.70
C TYR A 47 -6.93 -1.20 2.71
N GLN A 48 -6.39 -2.39 2.95
CA GLN A 48 -7.17 -3.61 3.12
C GLN A 48 -8.10 -3.49 4.33
N ARG A 49 -7.60 -3.07 5.50
CA ARG A 49 -8.44 -2.84 6.68
C ARG A 49 -9.56 -1.84 6.41
N ARG A 50 -9.27 -0.74 5.72
CA ARG A 50 -10.28 0.23 5.30
C ARG A 50 -11.36 -0.42 4.44
N ALA A 51 -10.98 -1.27 3.48
CA ALA A 51 -11.93 -1.99 2.65
C ALA A 51 -12.76 -3.02 3.44
N ASP A 52 -12.15 -3.69 4.42
CA ASP A 52 -12.79 -4.72 5.24
C ASP A 52 -13.83 -4.17 6.23
N LEU A 53 -13.69 -2.90 6.64
CA LEU A 53 -14.66 -2.22 7.50
C LEU A 53 -15.91 -1.74 6.76
N ILE A 54 -15.84 -1.53 5.44
CA ILE A 54 -16.94 -0.98 4.65
C ILE A 54 -18.23 -1.81 4.71
N PRO A 55 -18.20 -3.16 4.63
CA PRO A 55 -19.42 -3.96 4.78
C PRO A 55 -20.15 -3.71 6.10
N ASN A 56 -19.41 -3.57 7.22
CA ASN A 56 -20.00 -3.25 8.52
C ASN A 56 -20.59 -1.83 8.55
N LEU A 57 -19.85 -0.86 7.99
CA LEU A 57 -20.31 0.52 7.84
C LEU A 57 -21.63 0.58 7.03
N VAL A 58 -21.67 -0.09 5.87
CA VAL A 58 -22.85 -0.16 5.00
C VAL A 58 -24.03 -0.81 5.71
N ALA A 59 -23.80 -1.90 6.46
CA ALA A 59 -24.85 -2.56 7.23
C ALA A 59 -25.44 -1.63 8.30
N THR A 60 -24.58 -0.89 9.00
CA THR A 60 -24.98 0.07 10.03
C THR A 60 -25.79 1.21 9.43
N VAL A 61 -25.29 1.85 8.37
CA VAL A 61 -26.01 2.95 7.71
C VAL A 61 -27.34 2.48 7.13
N LYS A 62 -27.39 1.30 6.51
CA LYS A 62 -28.62 0.74 5.93
C LYS A 62 -29.73 0.54 6.97
N GLY A 63 -29.39 0.27 8.23
CA GLY A 63 -30.35 0.15 9.33
C GLY A 63 -31.10 1.46 9.64
N TYR A 64 -30.47 2.61 9.39
CA TYR A 64 -31.02 3.93 9.70
C TYR A 64 -31.47 4.71 8.45
N ALA A 65 -30.82 4.49 7.32
CA ALA A 65 -30.97 5.27 6.09
C ALA A 65 -31.28 4.36 4.88
N ALA A 66 -32.30 3.50 5.00
CA ALA A 66 -32.65 2.52 3.95
C ALA A 66 -33.03 3.14 2.60
N HIS A 67 -33.43 4.42 2.58
CA HIS A 67 -33.75 5.17 1.36
C HIS A 67 -32.51 5.66 0.59
N GLU A 68 -31.32 5.65 1.22
CA GLU A 68 -30.05 6.12 0.65
C GLU A 68 -29.35 5.03 -0.18
N ARG A 69 -30.14 4.32 -0.99
CA ARG A 69 -29.66 3.15 -1.75
C ARG A 69 -28.56 3.51 -2.74
N GLU A 70 -28.76 4.59 -3.50
CA GLU A 70 -27.79 5.07 -4.49
C GLU A 70 -26.44 5.40 -3.84
N THR A 71 -26.47 6.07 -2.68
CA THR A 71 -25.26 6.39 -1.91
C THR A 71 -24.54 5.13 -1.45
N LEU A 72 -25.28 4.15 -0.91
CA LEU A 72 -24.71 2.90 -0.42
C LEU A 72 -24.17 2.02 -1.56
N GLU A 73 -24.86 1.95 -2.69
CA GLU A 73 -24.42 1.24 -3.90
C GLU A 73 -23.11 1.86 -4.44
N ALA A 74 -23.02 3.19 -4.49
CA ALA A 74 -21.79 3.87 -4.89
C ALA A 74 -20.60 3.56 -3.96
N VAL A 75 -20.82 3.40 -2.65
CA VAL A 75 -19.77 3.02 -1.70
C VAL A 75 -19.33 1.57 -1.92
N ILE A 76 -20.27 0.65 -2.14
CA ILE A 76 -19.97 -0.77 -2.42
C ILE A 76 -19.18 -0.89 -3.74
N GLU A 77 -19.60 -0.18 -4.78
CA GLU A 77 -18.92 -0.18 -6.07
C GLU A 77 -17.51 0.41 -5.95
N ALA A 78 -17.37 1.54 -5.26
CA ALA A 78 -16.07 2.17 -5.06
C ALA A 78 -15.12 1.29 -4.23
N ARG A 79 -15.63 0.56 -3.22
CA ARG A 79 -14.87 -0.47 -2.51
C ARG A 79 -14.38 -1.54 -3.46
N SER A 80 -15.29 -2.11 -4.27
CA SER A 80 -14.97 -3.18 -5.22
C SER A 80 -13.83 -2.75 -6.16
N LYS A 81 -13.91 -1.54 -6.72
CA LYS A 81 -12.86 -0.95 -7.57
C LYS A 81 -11.55 -0.79 -6.81
N ALA A 82 -11.58 -0.20 -5.60
CA ALA A 82 -10.40 -0.02 -4.76
C ALA A 82 -9.70 -1.35 -4.42
N THR A 83 -10.44 -2.43 -4.20
CA THR A 83 -9.89 -3.76 -3.91
C THR A 83 -9.47 -4.55 -5.15
N SER A 84 -9.95 -4.18 -6.33
CA SER A 84 -9.58 -4.85 -7.59
C SER A 84 -8.20 -4.42 -8.12
N VAL A 85 -7.71 -3.24 -7.70
CA VAL A 85 -6.41 -2.73 -8.10
C VAL A 85 -5.36 -3.20 -7.10
N ASN A 86 -4.70 -4.30 -7.43
CA ASN A 86 -3.59 -4.84 -6.64
C ASN A 86 -2.26 -4.38 -7.23
N VAL A 87 -1.39 -3.82 -6.39
CA VAL A 87 -0.05 -3.39 -6.78
C VAL A 87 0.96 -4.21 -5.97
N ASN A 88 1.83 -4.92 -6.68
CA ASN A 88 2.90 -5.71 -6.08
C ASN A 88 4.15 -4.84 -5.94
N ALA A 89 4.88 -4.99 -4.84
CA ALA A 89 6.11 -4.24 -4.57
C ALA A 89 7.17 -4.42 -5.69
N GLU A 90 7.21 -5.62 -6.28
CA GLU A 90 8.09 -6.00 -7.39
C GLU A 90 7.78 -5.25 -8.70
N ASN A 91 6.56 -4.73 -8.85
CA ASN A 91 6.07 -4.04 -10.06
C ASN A 91 5.58 -2.60 -9.76
N LEU A 92 6.16 -1.98 -8.73
CA LEU A 92 5.91 -0.58 -8.41
C LEU A 92 6.43 0.31 -9.55
N ASN A 93 5.50 0.86 -10.34
CA ASN A 93 5.79 1.86 -11.34
C ASN A 93 4.78 3.01 -11.22
N GLU A 94 5.09 4.14 -11.85
CA GLU A 94 4.25 5.34 -11.74
C GLU A 94 2.81 5.09 -12.19
N GLN A 95 2.62 4.28 -13.23
CA GLN A 95 1.29 3.97 -13.76
C GLN A 95 0.47 3.09 -12.80
N SER A 96 1.06 2.02 -12.25
CA SER A 96 0.39 1.13 -11.30
C SER A 96 0.05 1.87 -10.01
N MET A 97 0.97 2.71 -9.53
CA MET A 97 0.73 3.58 -8.38
C MET A 97 -0.37 4.60 -8.62
N LYS A 98 -0.40 5.22 -9.81
CA LYS A 98 -1.46 6.16 -10.16
C LYS A 98 -2.83 5.48 -10.21
N GLN A 99 -2.93 4.31 -10.83
CA GLN A 99 -4.18 3.54 -10.87
C GLN A 99 -4.65 3.15 -9.46
N PHE A 100 -3.73 2.74 -8.60
CA PHE A 100 -4.04 2.44 -7.20
C PHE A 100 -4.54 3.68 -6.47
N GLN A 101 -3.84 4.80 -6.57
CA GLN A 101 -4.23 6.07 -5.95
C GLN A 101 -5.60 6.56 -6.45
N ASP A 102 -5.86 6.49 -7.75
CA ASP A 102 -7.13 6.89 -8.35
C ASP A 102 -8.29 6.03 -7.80
N ALA A 103 -8.08 4.71 -7.68
CA ALA A 103 -9.07 3.81 -7.09
C ALA A 103 -9.33 4.12 -5.61
N GLN A 104 -8.27 4.37 -4.82
CA GLN A 104 -8.38 4.76 -3.41
C GLN A 104 -9.05 6.13 -3.24
N ALA A 105 -8.80 7.08 -4.14
CA ALA A 105 -9.43 8.40 -4.16
C ALA A 105 -10.93 8.30 -4.48
N GLY A 106 -11.31 7.43 -5.42
CA GLY A 106 -12.72 7.13 -5.72
C GLY A 106 -13.48 6.63 -4.49
N LEU A 107 -12.89 5.71 -3.73
CA LEU A 107 -13.46 5.25 -2.46
C LEU A 107 -13.55 6.38 -1.42
N SER A 108 -12.53 7.23 -1.30
CA SER A 108 -12.58 8.39 -0.40
C SER A 108 -13.73 9.34 -0.75
N SER A 109 -13.91 9.63 -2.04
CA SER A 109 -15.00 10.48 -2.52
C SER A 109 -16.39 9.90 -2.19
N ALA A 110 -16.57 8.59 -2.36
CA ALA A 110 -17.83 7.93 -2.01
C ALA A 110 -18.12 8.01 -0.51
N LEU A 111 -17.11 7.77 0.35
CA LEU A 111 -17.26 7.91 1.80
C LEU A 111 -17.54 9.36 2.23
N SER A 112 -16.95 10.36 1.56
CA SER A 112 -17.28 11.77 1.84
C SER A 112 -18.74 12.09 1.56
N ARG A 113 -19.32 11.55 0.47
CA ARG A 113 -20.76 11.69 0.20
C ARG A 113 -21.61 10.98 1.24
N LEU A 114 -21.21 9.78 1.67
CA LEU A 114 -21.86 9.05 2.75
C LEU A 114 -21.87 9.86 4.06
N MET A 115 -20.79 10.59 4.36
CA MET A 115 -20.73 11.45 5.55
C MET A 115 -21.75 12.59 5.49
N VAL A 116 -21.98 13.18 4.32
CA VAL A 116 -23.04 14.19 4.13
C VAL A 116 -24.43 13.59 4.36
N VAL A 117 -24.64 12.33 3.98
CA VAL A 117 -25.87 11.62 4.28
C VAL A 117 -26.03 11.45 5.79
N VAL A 118 -25.00 11.00 6.50
CA VAL A 118 -25.03 10.80 7.96
C VAL A 118 -25.46 12.06 8.72
N GLU A 119 -25.05 13.25 8.26
CA GLU A 119 -25.48 14.53 8.85
C GLU A 119 -27.00 14.75 8.81
N LYS A 120 -27.71 14.12 7.87
CA LYS A 120 -29.18 14.18 7.78
C LYS A 120 -29.89 13.19 8.72
N TYR A 121 -29.15 12.26 9.33
CA TYR A 121 -29.68 11.20 10.20
C TYR A 121 -29.04 11.26 11.60
N PRO A 122 -29.59 12.09 12.52
CA PRO A 122 -29.02 12.28 13.86
C PRO A 122 -28.86 10.98 14.66
N ASP A 123 -29.82 10.06 14.54
CA ASP A 123 -29.77 8.77 15.26
C ASP A 123 -28.63 7.87 14.77
N LEU A 124 -28.34 7.89 13.47
CA LEU A 124 -27.18 7.21 12.90
C LEU A 124 -25.88 7.86 13.35
N LYS A 125 -25.83 9.19 13.34
CA LYS A 125 -24.66 9.95 13.79
C LYS A 125 -24.32 9.69 15.26
N ALA A 126 -25.33 9.47 16.10
CA ALA A 126 -25.17 9.11 17.50
C ALA A 126 -24.89 7.62 17.74
N ASN A 127 -24.94 6.77 16.71
CA ASN A 127 -24.73 5.34 16.86
C ASN A 127 -23.25 5.03 17.15
N GLN A 128 -22.99 4.27 18.22
CA GLN A 128 -21.62 3.92 18.63
C GLN A 128 -20.90 3.06 17.59
N ASN A 129 -21.58 2.08 16.99
CA ASN A 129 -20.99 1.20 15.96
C ASN A 129 -20.61 1.96 14.67
N PHE A 130 -21.20 3.14 14.42
CA PHE A 130 -20.81 4.00 13.30
C PHE A 130 -19.58 4.86 13.61
N MET A 131 -19.34 5.18 14.89
CA MET A 131 -18.19 5.98 15.33
C MET A 131 -16.92 5.16 15.57
N GLU A 132 -17.05 3.84 15.70
CA GLU A 132 -15.95 2.86 15.80
C GLU A 132 -15.33 2.52 14.44
#